data_AF-A0A955ZQK9-F1
#
_entry.id   AF-A0A955ZQK9-F1
#
_cell.length_a   1.000
_cell.length_b   1.000
_cell.length_c   1.000
_cell.angle_alpha   90.00
_cell.angle_beta   90.00
_cell.angle_gamma   90.00
#
_symmetry.space_group_name_H-M   'P 1'
#
loop_
_entity.id
_entity.type
_entity.pdbx_description
1 polymer ?
#
loop_
_entity_poly.entity_id
_entity_poly.type
_entity_poly.pdbx_seq_one_letter_code
_entity_poly.pdbx_strand_id
1 'polypeptide(L)'
;MKPPKRSWLGTGSIGRALMALTTVFILSLFGILLYTITTIQNQKLDSVTVDLAGRQRMLSQRLMNEVLLASQGIPADYRFTQTMLTQTLDALLTGGPAVMNPESGEMVILSPPPSQEILQALDQQQTLIAEFMQRADTFLKTRSDHPGSSFELDGLLALNARLIEVANKAVKLYSRNSQEKISNMIVWESLTGTLVIIFGILITRQVKLANQELEHEIQERSRIETALRYRIEIENLMTNLSTQFISLEAKDLDAEINRALEAIGTFGGVDRSYVFIFEDDGTTMNNTHEWCHSGIEPQLSRLQGLRMQDIPWFAERLISGPFFQIS
;
A
#
# COMPACT_ATOMS: atom_id res chain seq x y z
N MET A 1 29.65 29.07 7.30
CA MET A 1 28.30 28.63 6.85
C MET A 1 28.45 27.33 6.06
N LYS A 2 27.95 26.21 6.59
CA LYS A 2 27.82 24.97 5.81
C LYS A 2 26.61 25.12 4.89
N PRO A 3 26.69 24.75 3.61
CA PRO A 3 25.53 24.83 2.72
C PRO A 3 24.43 23.85 3.21
N PRO A 4 23.14 24.19 3.05
CA PRO A 4 22.06 23.28 3.38
C PRO A 4 22.19 22.03 2.51
N LYS A 5 22.10 20.85 3.13
CA LYS A 5 22.00 19.58 2.41
C LYS A 5 20.77 19.66 1.52
N ARG A 6 20.97 19.75 0.20
CA ARG A 6 19.90 19.55 -0.77
C ARG A 6 19.27 18.18 -0.50
N SER A 7 18.09 18.20 0.12
CA SER A 7 17.15 17.09 0.06
C SER A 7 17.02 16.67 -1.41
N TRP A 8 17.21 15.38 -1.68
CA TRP A 8 17.15 14.79 -3.02
C TRP A 8 15.76 14.91 -3.67
N LEU A 9 14.79 15.50 -2.97
CA LEU A 9 13.38 15.48 -3.32
C LEU A 9 12.82 16.92 -3.39
N GLY A 10 13.11 17.62 -4.50
CA GLY A 10 12.35 18.84 -4.85
C GLY A 10 10.90 18.49 -5.16
N THR A 11 9.94 19.38 -4.85
CA THR A 11 8.47 19.22 -4.92
C THR A 11 7.89 18.32 -6.03
N GLY A 12 8.50 18.25 -7.22
CA GLY A 12 8.14 17.30 -8.28
C GLY A 12 8.46 15.82 -7.98
N SER A 13 9.15 15.49 -6.90
CA SER A 13 9.54 14.13 -6.52
C SER A 13 8.56 13.44 -5.57
N ILE A 14 7.84 14.20 -4.74
CA ILE A 14 6.82 13.68 -3.82
C ILE A 14 5.63 13.14 -4.63
N GLY A 15 5.18 13.90 -5.63
CA GLY A 15 4.13 13.45 -6.56
C GLY A 15 4.53 12.19 -7.32
N ARG A 16 5.81 12.10 -7.75
CA ARG A 16 6.37 10.89 -8.38
C ARG A 16 6.43 9.71 -7.40
N ALA A 17 6.78 9.94 -6.13
CA ALA A 17 6.81 8.90 -5.10
C ALA A 17 5.40 8.37 -4.77
N LEU A 18 4.40 9.25 -4.68
CA LEU A 18 3.00 8.87 -4.45
C LEU A 18 2.40 8.12 -5.65
N MET A 19 2.68 8.55 -6.88
CA MET A 19 2.31 7.82 -8.09
C MET A 19 3.00 6.46 -8.17
N ALA A 20 4.28 6.38 -7.83
CA ALA A 20 4.99 5.10 -7.77
C ALA A 20 4.40 4.16 -6.72
N LEU A 21 4.07 4.67 -5.52
CA LEU A 21 3.42 3.88 -4.46
C LEU A 21 2.08 3.30 -4.91
N THR A 22 1.20 4.16 -5.44
CA THR A 22 -0.13 3.73 -5.91
C THR A 22 -0.02 2.76 -7.06
N THR A 23 0.93 2.96 -7.98
CA THR A 23 1.19 2.04 -9.08
C THR A 23 1.68 0.68 -8.58
N VAL A 24 2.67 0.65 -7.68
CA VAL A 24 3.18 -0.60 -7.07
C VAL A 24 2.07 -1.31 -6.29
N PHE A 25 1.26 -0.56 -5.55
CA PHE A 25 0.12 -1.10 -4.81
C PHE A 25 -0.89 -1.77 -5.75
N ILE A 26 -1.33 -1.06 -6.80
CA ILE A 26 -2.30 -1.58 -7.78
C ILE A 26 -1.73 -2.79 -8.51
N LEU A 27 -0.48 -2.75 -8.95
CA LEU A 27 0.17 -3.87 -9.63
C LEU A 27 0.31 -5.08 -8.71
N SER A 28 0.67 -4.88 -7.43
CA SER A 28 0.76 -5.95 -6.44
C SER A 28 -0.60 -6.60 -6.19
N LEU A 29 -1.65 -5.79 -6.03
CA LEU A 29 -3.00 -6.27 -5.79
C LEU A 29 -3.53 -7.03 -7.00
N PHE A 30 -3.33 -6.50 -8.21
CA PHE A 30 -3.71 -7.17 -9.45
C PHE A 30 -2.95 -8.50 -9.63
N GLY A 31 -1.64 -8.51 -9.37
CA GLY A 31 -0.82 -9.72 -9.46
C GLY A 31 -1.26 -10.80 -8.47
N ILE A 32 -1.51 -10.42 -7.21
CA ILE A 32 -2.06 -11.32 -6.19
C ILE A 32 -3.39 -11.89 -6.68
N LEU A 33 -4.34 -11.03 -7.04
CA LEU A 33 -5.69 -11.43 -7.42
C LEU A 33 -5.69 -12.36 -8.65
N LEU A 34 -4.86 -12.07 -9.65
CA LEU A 34 -4.69 -12.93 -10.83
C LEU A 34 -4.12 -14.31 -10.45
N TYR A 35 -3.12 -14.33 -9.58
CA TYR A 35 -2.53 -15.58 -9.09
C TYR A 35 -3.52 -16.41 -8.27
N THR A 36 -4.30 -15.77 -7.38
CA THR A 36 -5.36 -16.41 -6.58
C THR A 36 -6.43 -17.00 -7.48
N ILE A 37 -6.94 -16.24 -8.46
CA ILE A 37 -7.96 -16.73 -9.40
C ILE A 37 -7.44 -17.94 -10.18
N THR A 38 -6.23 -17.85 -10.71
CA THR A 38 -5.63 -18.95 -11.50
C THR A 38 -5.47 -20.21 -10.65
N THR A 39 -5.04 -20.06 -9.39
CA THR A 39 -4.86 -21.18 -8.47
C THR A 39 -6.20 -21.82 -8.08
N ILE A 40 -7.23 -21.02 -7.79
CA ILE A 40 -8.58 -21.51 -7.45
C ILE A 40 -9.25 -22.18 -8.67
N GLN A 41 -9.06 -21.65 -9.88
CA GLN A 41 -9.58 -22.30 -11.09
C GLN A 41 -8.91 -23.66 -11.30
N ASN A 42 -7.60 -23.75 -11.13
CA ASN A 42 -6.85 -25.00 -11.22
C ASN A 42 -7.22 -26.00 -10.11
N GLN A 43 -7.67 -25.53 -8.95
CA GLN A 43 -8.13 -26.39 -7.86
C GLN A 43 -9.30 -27.30 -8.27
N LYS A 44 -10.21 -26.81 -9.13
CA LYS A 44 -11.31 -27.65 -9.64
C LYS A 44 -10.78 -28.84 -10.45
N LEU A 45 -9.78 -28.61 -11.29
CA LEU A 45 -9.14 -29.67 -12.09
C LEU A 45 -8.33 -30.62 -11.19
N ASP A 46 -7.63 -30.10 -10.18
CA ASP A 46 -6.92 -30.93 -9.21
C ASP A 46 -7.89 -31.86 -8.45
N SER A 47 -9.08 -31.39 -8.06
CA SER A 47 -10.11 -32.21 -7.41
C SER A 47 -10.58 -33.36 -8.31
N VAL A 48 -10.89 -33.08 -9.58
CA VAL A 48 -11.33 -34.12 -10.53
C VAL A 48 -10.22 -35.16 -10.76
N THR A 49 -8.97 -34.71 -10.82
CA THR A 49 -7.81 -35.61 -10.95
C THR A 49 -7.68 -36.54 -9.73
N VAL A 50 -7.87 -36.01 -8.52
CA VAL A 50 -7.90 -36.80 -7.28
C VAL A 50 -9.05 -37.81 -7.29
N ASP A 51 -10.23 -37.43 -7.75
CA ASP A 51 -11.39 -38.32 -7.83
C ASP A 51 -11.18 -39.45 -8.85
N LEU A 52 -10.60 -39.15 -10.02
CA LEU A 52 -10.24 -40.15 -11.03
C LEU A 52 -9.14 -41.10 -10.54
N ALA A 53 -8.13 -40.59 -9.84
CA ALA A 53 -7.13 -41.42 -9.16
C ALA A 53 -7.79 -42.29 -8.08
N GLY A 54 -8.78 -41.77 -7.34
CA GLY A 54 -9.56 -42.52 -6.35
C GLY A 54 -10.38 -43.64 -6.98
N ARG A 55 -10.94 -43.38 -8.17
CA ARG A 55 -11.70 -44.35 -8.96
C ARG A 55 -10.84 -45.53 -9.41
N GLN A 56 -9.53 -45.36 -9.61
CA GLN A 56 -8.62 -46.46 -9.92
C GLN A 56 -8.68 -47.58 -8.87
N ARG A 57 -8.75 -47.22 -7.59
CA ARG A 57 -8.89 -48.19 -6.50
C ARG A 57 -10.21 -48.96 -6.59
N MET A 58 -11.31 -48.25 -6.83
CA MET A 58 -12.65 -48.85 -6.94
C MET A 58 -12.73 -49.79 -8.15
N LEU A 59 -12.19 -49.37 -9.31
CA LEU A 59 -12.12 -50.19 -10.51
C LEU A 59 -11.21 -51.41 -10.32
N SER A 60 -10.10 -51.28 -9.60
CA SER A 60 -9.20 -52.40 -9.28
C SER A 60 -9.93 -53.46 -8.43
N GLN A 61 -10.66 -53.03 -7.40
CA GLN A 61 -11.47 -53.94 -6.59
C GLN A 61 -12.59 -54.59 -7.39
N ARG A 62 -13.30 -53.81 -8.21
CA ARG A 62 -14.38 -54.32 -9.07
C ARG A 62 -13.85 -55.36 -10.06
N LEU A 63 -12.72 -55.08 -10.70
CA LEU A 63 -12.06 -55.99 -11.63
C LEU A 63 -11.73 -57.32 -10.95
N MET A 64 -11.17 -57.29 -9.74
CA MET A 64 -10.93 -58.52 -8.96
C MET A 64 -12.20 -59.32 -8.72
N ASN A 65 -13.28 -58.65 -8.28
CA ASN A 65 -14.56 -59.32 -8.04
C ASN A 65 -15.14 -59.95 -9.31
N GLU A 66 -15.09 -59.24 -10.45
CA GLU A 66 -15.60 -59.75 -11.72
C GLU A 66 -14.78 -60.94 -12.24
N VAL A 67 -13.46 -60.95 -12.04
CA VAL A 67 -12.59 -62.11 -12.33
C VAL A 67 -12.97 -63.31 -11.46
N LEU A 68 -13.23 -63.12 -10.16
CA LEU A 68 -13.66 -64.19 -9.27
C LEU A 68 -15.03 -64.76 -9.67
N LEU A 69 -15.99 -63.89 -10.01
CA LEU A 69 -17.32 -64.32 -10.48
C LEU A 69 -17.20 -65.12 -11.79
N ALA A 70 -16.40 -64.63 -12.74
CA ALA A 70 -16.15 -65.33 -13.99
C ALA A 70 -15.52 -66.72 -13.77
N SER A 71 -14.60 -66.87 -12.79
CA SER A 71 -14.02 -68.18 -12.45
C SER A 71 -15.02 -69.19 -11.87
N GLN A 72 -16.15 -68.72 -11.33
CA GLN A 72 -17.24 -69.55 -10.81
C GLN A 72 -18.31 -69.85 -11.85
N GLY A 73 -18.10 -69.42 -13.11
CA GLY A 73 -19.08 -69.56 -14.18
C GLY A 73 -20.23 -68.54 -14.11
N ILE A 74 -20.13 -67.53 -13.25
CA ILE A 74 -21.11 -66.44 -13.18
C ILE A 74 -20.74 -65.40 -14.27
N PRO A 75 -21.67 -65.03 -15.17
CA PRO A 75 -21.40 -64.01 -16.18
C PRO A 75 -20.97 -62.68 -15.56
N ALA A 76 -19.75 -62.23 -15.88
CA ALA A 76 -19.19 -60.95 -15.43
C ALA A 76 -18.32 -60.34 -16.53
N ASP A 77 -18.47 -59.04 -16.79
CA ASP A 77 -17.73 -58.31 -17.83
C ASP A 77 -16.48 -57.62 -17.27
N TYR A 78 -15.49 -58.45 -16.89
CA TYR A 78 -14.22 -57.96 -16.37
C TYR A 78 -13.39 -57.19 -17.43
N ARG A 79 -13.64 -57.42 -18.72
CA ARG A 79 -12.94 -56.74 -19.84
C ARG A 79 -13.38 -55.29 -20.00
N PHE A 80 -14.66 -55.00 -19.78
CA PHE A 80 -15.14 -53.62 -19.71
C PHE A 80 -14.48 -52.85 -18.57
N THR A 81 -14.44 -53.42 -17.36
CA THR A 81 -13.80 -52.79 -16.20
C THR A 81 -12.29 -52.60 -16.41
N GLN A 82 -11.61 -53.56 -17.04
CA GLN A 82 -10.20 -53.44 -17.45
C GLN A 82 -9.99 -52.25 -18.40
N THR A 83 -10.86 -52.11 -19.41
CA THR A 83 -10.78 -51.01 -20.38
C THR A 83 -10.95 -49.67 -19.69
N MET A 84 -11.91 -49.56 -18.78
CA MET A 84 -12.13 -48.32 -18.03
C MET A 84 -10.98 -47.97 -17.09
N LEU A 85 -10.41 -48.97 -16.42
CA LEU A 85 -9.26 -48.80 -15.55
C LEU A 85 -8.05 -48.29 -16.35
N THR A 86 -7.73 -48.96 -17.47
CA THR A 86 -6.57 -48.64 -18.32
C THR A 86 -6.71 -47.30 -19.03
N GLN A 87 -7.87 -46.97 -19.60
CA GLN A 87 -8.10 -45.65 -20.21
C GLN A 87 -7.95 -44.50 -19.22
N THR A 88 -8.48 -44.68 -18.00
CA THR A 88 -8.36 -43.66 -16.96
C THR A 88 -6.90 -43.52 -16.49
N LEU A 89 -6.17 -44.64 -16.37
CA LEU A 89 -4.76 -44.62 -15.99
C LEU A 89 -3.87 -43.98 -17.08
N ASP A 90 -4.15 -44.27 -18.35
CA ASP A 90 -3.44 -43.66 -19.49
C ASP A 90 -3.59 -42.14 -19.46
N ALA A 91 -4.82 -41.64 -19.30
CA ALA A 91 -5.07 -40.20 -19.17
C ALA A 91 -4.39 -39.58 -17.95
N LEU A 92 -4.25 -40.31 -16.84
CA LEU A 92 -3.48 -39.85 -15.66
C LEU A 92 -1.97 -39.82 -15.92
N LEU A 93 -1.44 -40.73 -16.74
CA LEU A 93 -0.01 -40.83 -17.08
C LEU A 93 0.44 -39.79 -18.10
N THR A 94 -0.33 -39.61 -19.17
CA THR A 94 0.05 -38.75 -20.31
C THR A 94 -0.59 -37.37 -20.26
N GLY A 95 -1.64 -37.19 -19.45
CA GLY A 95 -2.60 -36.12 -19.64
C GLY A 95 -3.52 -36.38 -20.84
N GLY A 96 -4.53 -35.54 -21.02
CA GLY A 96 -5.51 -35.65 -22.10
C GLY A 96 -6.93 -36.00 -21.64
N PRO A 97 -7.82 -36.39 -22.56
CA PRO A 97 -9.23 -36.58 -22.25
C PRO A 97 -9.48 -37.83 -21.40
N ALA A 98 -10.19 -37.66 -20.28
CA ALA A 98 -10.63 -38.73 -19.38
C ALA A 98 -12.15 -38.67 -19.19
N VAL A 99 -12.79 -39.84 -19.00
CA VAL A 99 -14.21 -39.93 -18.69
C VAL A 99 -14.43 -39.58 -17.21
N MET A 100 -15.02 -38.42 -16.94
CA MET A 100 -15.37 -37.96 -15.60
C MET A 100 -16.60 -38.71 -15.07
N ASN A 101 -17.67 -38.77 -15.87
CA ASN A 101 -18.89 -39.47 -15.53
C ASN A 101 -19.24 -40.51 -16.61
N PRO A 102 -19.19 -41.82 -16.29
CA PRO A 102 -19.51 -42.90 -17.22
C PRO A 102 -20.96 -42.93 -17.70
N GLU A 103 -21.91 -42.42 -16.90
CA GLU A 103 -23.35 -42.47 -17.19
C GLU A 103 -23.76 -41.35 -18.15
N SER A 104 -23.18 -40.16 -17.98
CA SER A 104 -23.45 -39.01 -18.85
C SER A 104 -22.49 -38.90 -20.05
N GLY A 105 -21.36 -39.61 -20.03
CA GLY A 105 -20.30 -39.46 -21.03
C GLY A 105 -19.51 -38.16 -20.91
N GLU A 106 -19.61 -37.49 -19.76
CA GLU A 106 -18.90 -36.23 -19.50
C GLU A 106 -17.38 -36.45 -19.48
N MET A 107 -16.65 -35.63 -20.24
CA MET A 107 -15.21 -35.72 -20.41
C MET A 107 -14.51 -34.54 -19.74
N VAL A 108 -13.32 -34.78 -19.20
CA VAL A 108 -12.42 -33.76 -18.64
C VAL A 108 -11.04 -33.89 -19.29
N ILE A 109 -10.34 -32.77 -19.51
CA ILE A 109 -8.96 -32.78 -19.99
C ILE A 109 -8.04 -32.70 -18.77
N LEU A 110 -7.25 -33.75 -18.55
CA LEU A 110 -6.27 -33.83 -17.48
C LEU A 110 -4.94 -33.23 -17.90
N SER A 111 -4.27 -32.61 -16.93
CA SER A 111 -2.87 -32.22 -17.04
C SER A 111 -1.96 -33.44 -16.78
N PRO A 112 -0.74 -33.46 -17.34
CA PRO A 112 0.26 -34.46 -17.01
C PRO A 112 0.56 -34.51 -15.50
N PRO A 113 1.13 -35.64 -15.00
CA PRO A 113 1.55 -35.78 -13.61
C PRO A 113 2.40 -34.58 -13.13
N PRO A 114 2.01 -33.91 -12.04
CA PRO A 114 2.68 -32.68 -11.59
C PRO A 114 4.02 -32.95 -10.88
N SER A 115 4.33 -34.21 -10.56
CA SER A 115 5.59 -34.59 -9.92
C SER A 115 6.09 -35.96 -10.38
N GLN A 116 7.40 -36.17 -10.28
CA GLN A 116 8.04 -37.44 -10.60
C GLN A 116 7.56 -38.58 -9.70
N GLU A 117 7.24 -38.30 -8.43
CA GLU A 117 6.70 -39.29 -7.49
C GLU A 117 5.32 -39.81 -7.92
N ILE A 118 4.46 -38.94 -8.44
CA ILE A 118 3.16 -39.32 -8.98
C ILE A 118 3.34 -40.17 -10.23
N LEU A 119 4.21 -39.74 -11.14
CA LEU A 119 4.51 -40.49 -12.36
C LEU A 119 4.99 -41.92 -12.05
N GLN A 120 5.91 -42.07 -11.09
CA GLN A 120 6.40 -43.39 -10.65
C GLN A 120 5.28 -44.25 -10.05
N ALA A 121 4.38 -43.67 -9.25
CA ALA A 121 3.26 -44.42 -8.69
C ALA A 121 2.30 -44.92 -9.78
N LEU A 122 2.00 -44.08 -10.78
CA LEU A 122 1.14 -44.47 -11.90
C LEU A 122 1.79 -45.50 -12.82
N ASP A 123 3.09 -45.38 -13.08
CA ASP A 123 3.86 -46.34 -13.89
C ASP A 123 3.93 -47.72 -13.20
N GLN A 124 4.16 -47.72 -11.88
CA GLN A 124 4.06 -48.92 -11.07
C GLN A 124 2.64 -49.52 -11.12
N GLN A 125 1.61 -48.68 -11.09
CA GLN A 125 0.22 -49.13 -11.21
C GLN A 125 -0.04 -49.79 -12.56
N GLN A 126 0.48 -49.22 -13.66
CA GLN A 126 0.34 -49.76 -15.01
C GLN A 126 0.97 -51.15 -15.12
N THR A 127 2.18 -51.30 -14.57
CA THR A 127 2.89 -52.58 -14.52
C THR A 127 2.09 -53.62 -13.74
N LEU A 128 1.58 -53.27 -12.55
CA LEU A 128 0.78 -54.18 -11.72
C LEU A 128 -0.55 -54.58 -12.37
N ILE A 129 -1.19 -53.70 -13.15
CA ILE A 129 -2.39 -54.04 -13.91
C ILE A 129 -2.07 -55.07 -14.99
N ALA A 130 -0.97 -54.90 -15.72
CA ALA A 130 -0.56 -55.86 -16.74
C ALA A 130 -0.28 -57.25 -16.13
N GLU A 131 0.46 -57.30 -15.02
CA GLU A 131 0.73 -58.54 -14.27
C GLU A 131 -0.56 -59.18 -13.74
N PHE A 132 -1.46 -58.37 -13.15
CA PHE A 132 -2.75 -58.84 -12.66
C PHE A 132 -3.57 -59.47 -13.77
N MET A 133 -3.65 -58.83 -14.94
CA MET A 133 -4.44 -59.35 -16.07
C MET A 133 -3.86 -60.64 -16.64
N GLN A 134 -2.53 -60.73 -16.76
CA GLN A 134 -1.86 -61.95 -17.20
C GLN A 134 -2.17 -63.13 -16.26
N ARG A 135 -2.16 -62.87 -14.95
CA ARG A 135 -2.44 -63.89 -13.96
C ARG A 135 -3.92 -64.24 -13.88
N ALA A 136 -4.81 -63.25 -14.05
CA ALA A 136 -6.25 -63.46 -14.11
C ALA A 136 -6.63 -64.37 -15.28
N ASP A 137 -6.03 -64.17 -16.45
CA ASP A 137 -6.25 -65.03 -17.62
C ASP A 137 -5.74 -66.46 -17.40
N THR A 138 -4.68 -66.66 -16.61
CA THR A 138 -4.19 -67.99 -16.22
C THR A 138 -5.14 -68.67 -15.23
N PHE A 139 -5.62 -67.90 -14.24
CA PHE A 139 -6.57 -68.37 -13.24
C PHE A 139 -7.90 -68.80 -13.86
N LEU A 140 -8.46 -67.99 -14.77
CA LEU A 140 -9.72 -68.30 -15.47
C LEU A 140 -9.64 -69.56 -16.36
N LYS A 141 -8.44 -69.93 -16.84
CA LYS A 141 -8.21 -71.16 -17.61
C LYS A 141 -7.99 -72.40 -16.73
N THR A 142 -7.67 -72.21 -15.45
CA THR A 142 -7.41 -73.31 -14.50
C THR A 142 -8.73 -73.83 -13.97
N ARG A 143 -8.99 -75.14 -14.10
CA ARG A 143 -10.21 -75.77 -13.58
C ARG A 143 -10.30 -75.59 -12.07
N SER A 144 -11.47 -75.22 -11.55
CA SER A 144 -11.70 -74.92 -10.13
C SER A 144 -11.31 -76.07 -9.18
N ASP A 145 -11.32 -77.31 -9.67
CA ASP A 145 -10.97 -78.52 -8.91
C ASP A 145 -9.47 -78.88 -8.94
N HIS A 146 -8.64 -78.09 -9.64
CA HIS A 146 -7.21 -78.38 -9.76
C HIS A 146 -6.47 -77.95 -8.48
N PRO A 147 -5.54 -78.77 -7.94
CA PRO A 147 -4.77 -78.44 -6.72
C PRO A 147 -3.98 -77.11 -6.77
N GLY A 148 -3.77 -76.55 -7.96
CA GLY A 148 -3.09 -75.27 -8.18
C GLY A 148 -3.99 -74.03 -8.15
N SER A 149 -5.32 -74.21 -8.08
CA SER A 149 -6.27 -73.08 -8.12
C SER A 149 -6.17 -72.17 -6.90
N SER A 150 -5.84 -72.71 -5.72
CA SER A 150 -5.64 -71.92 -4.49
C SER A 150 -4.37 -71.06 -4.57
N PHE A 151 -3.28 -71.61 -5.10
CA PHE A 151 -2.02 -70.89 -5.29
C PHE A 151 -2.16 -69.71 -6.26
N GLU A 152 -2.92 -69.89 -7.34
CA GLU A 152 -3.20 -68.79 -8.28
C GLU A 152 -4.12 -67.73 -7.67
N LEU A 153 -5.11 -68.13 -6.88
CA LEU A 153 -6.00 -67.21 -6.16
C LEU A 153 -5.25 -66.37 -5.13
N ASP A 154 -4.42 -66.98 -4.29
CA ASP A 154 -3.63 -66.28 -3.26
C ASP A 154 -2.72 -65.22 -3.89
N GLY A 155 -2.13 -65.57 -5.02
CA GLY A 155 -1.27 -64.67 -5.73
C GLY A 155 -2.00 -63.55 -6.49
N LEU A 156 -3.22 -63.79 -6.99
CA LEU A 156 -4.11 -62.74 -7.50
C LEU A 156 -4.55 -61.79 -6.38
N LEU A 157 -4.91 -62.31 -5.22
CA LEU A 157 -5.26 -61.51 -4.05
C LEU A 157 -4.09 -60.63 -3.60
N ALA A 158 -2.87 -61.17 -3.59
CA ALA A 158 -1.66 -60.41 -3.26
C ALA A 158 -1.37 -59.30 -4.29
N LEU A 159 -1.53 -59.55 -5.59
CA LEU A 159 -1.37 -58.53 -6.64
C LEU A 159 -2.44 -57.44 -6.52
N ASN A 160 -3.70 -57.82 -6.29
CA ASN A 160 -4.79 -56.85 -6.09
C ASN A 160 -4.56 -55.96 -4.86
N ALA A 161 -4.05 -56.53 -3.75
CA ALA A 161 -3.69 -55.76 -2.57
C ALA A 161 -2.61 -54.70 -2.87
N ARG A 162 -1.55 -55.09 -3.60
CA ARG A 162 -0.50 -54.16 -4.04
C ARG A 162 -1.04 -53.09 -4.99
N LEU A 163 -1.93 -53.46 -5.92
CA LEU A 163 -2.55 -52.53 -6.85
C LEU A 163 -3.36 -51.46 -6.12
N ILE A 164 -4.17 -51.86 -5.14
CA ILE A 164 -4.93 -50.95 -4.27
C ILE A 164 -4.01 -50.04 -3.45
N GLU A 165 -2.91 -50.58 -2.93
CA GLU A 165 -1.91 -49.82 -2.19
C GLU A 165 -1.28 -48.71 -3.05
N VAL A 166 -0.84 -49.05 -4.28
CA VAL A 166 -0.25 -48.10 -5.22
C VAL A 166 -1.28 -47.06 -5.69
N ALA A 167 -2.53 -47.46 -5.97
CA ALA A 167 -3.60 -46.53 -6.31
C ALA A 167 -3.87 -45.54 -5.14
N ASN A 168 -3.91 -46.02 -3.90
CA ASN A 168 -4.03 -45.16 -2.72
C ASN A 168 -2.84 -44.21 -2.57
N LYS A 169 -1.61 -44.66 -2.88
CA LYS A 169 -0.42 -43.82 -2.85
C LYS A 169 -0.55 -42.68 -3.88
N ALA A 170 -0.97 -42.98 -5.11
CA ALA A 170 -1.22 -41.96 -6.14
C ALA A 170 -2.24 -40.91 -5.66
N VAL A 171 -3.38 -41.34 -5.08
CA VAL A 171 -4.40 -40.43 -4.51
C VAL A 171 -3.81 -39.50 -3.45
N LYS A 172 -3.01 -40.04 -2.52
CA LYS A 172 -2.36 -39.24 -1.48
C LYS A 172 -1.38 -38.22 -2.05
N LEU A 173 -0.60 -38.61 -3.06
CA LEU A 173 0.36 -37.71 -3.72
C LEU A 173 -0.35 -36.58 -4.47
N TYR A 174 -1.42 -36.87 -5.22
CA TYR A 174 -2.23 -35.83 -5.88
C TYR A 174 -2.88 -34.88 -4.87
N SER A 175 -3.47 -35.43 -3.81
CA SER A 175 -4.11 -34.64 -2.74
C SER A 175 -3.09 -33.71 -2.06
N ARG A 176 -1.90 -34.24 -1.72
CA ARG A 176 -0.81 -33.46 -1.12
C ARG A 176 -0.33 -32.35 -2.06
N ASN A 177 -0.10 -32.66 -3.34
CA ASN A 177 0.34 -31.67 -4.32
C ASN A 177 -0.68 -30.52 -4.49
N SER A 178 -1.98 -30.83 -4.49
CA SER A 178 -3.03 -29.81 -4.52
C SER A 178 -3.04 -28.94 -3.25
N GLN A 179 -2.94 -29.57 -2.07
CA GLN A 179 -2.88 -28.86 -0.78
C GLN A 179 -1.63 -27.97 -0.66
N GLU A 180 -0.47 -28.44 -1.15
CA GLU A 180 0.78 -27.67 -1.13
C GLU A 180 0.71 -26.43 -2.01
N LYS A 181 0.10 -26.51 -3.22
CA LYS A 181 -0.13 -25.33 -4.07
C LYS A 181 -0.95 -24.26 -3.32
N ILE A 182 -2.03 -24.66 -2.63
CA ILE A 182 -2.90 -23.75 -1.88
C ILE A 182 -2.16 -23.15 -0.68
N SER A 183 -1.45 -23.98 0.10
CA SER A 183 -0.68 -23.53 1.25
C SER A 183 0.40 -22.52 0.83
N ASN A 184 1.15 -22.83 -0.23
CA ASN A 184 2.17 -21.93 -0.77
C ASN A 184 1.55 -20.62 -1.26
N MET A 185 0.37 -20.65 -1.90
CA MET A 185 -0.36 -19.43 -2.29
C MET A 185 -0.66 -18.55 -1.07
N ILE A 186 -1.23 -19.10 0.00
CA ILE A 186 -1.58 -18.35 1.22
C ILE A 186 -0.33 -17.71 1.86
N VAL A 187 0.79 -18.44 1.91
CA VAL A 187 2.06 -17.93 2.45
C VAL A 187 2.57 -16.76 1.61
N TRP A 188 2.59 -16.89 0.29
CA TRP A 188 3.03 -15.81 -0.62
C TRP A 188 2.11 -14.58 -0.57
N GLU A 189 0.80 -14.77 -0.45
CA GLU A 189 -0.17 -13.69 -0.25
C GLU A 189 0.07 -12.94 1.06
N SER A 190 0.32 -13.68 2.15
CA SER A 190 0.60 -13.08 3.46
C SER A 190 1.91 -12.27 3.47
N LEU A 191 2.95 -12.79 2.82
CA LEU A 191 4.26 -12.13 2.71
C LEU A 191 4.17 -10.86 1.87
N THR A 192 3.55 -10.93 0.69
CA THR A 192 3.37 -9.78 -0.20
C THR A 192 2.49 -8.71 0.43
N GLY A 193 1.39 -9.09 1.08
CA GLY A 193 0.52 -8.17 1.82
C GLY A 193 1.28 -7.43 2.93
N THR A 194 2.09 -8.15 3.71
CA THR A 194 2.90 -7.54 4.79
C THR A 194 3.93 -6.55 4.23
N LEU A 195 4.61 -6.90 3.13
CA LEU A 195 5.56 -6.00 2.47
C LEU A 195 4.91 -4.71 1.95
N VAL A 196 3.72 -4.82 1.35
CA VAL A 196 2.95 -3.67 0.87
C VAL A 196 2.56 -2.73 2.02
N ILE A 197 2.15 -3.28 3.17
CA ILE A 197 1.81 -2.49 4.37
C ILE A 197 3.06 -1.75 4.90
N ILE A 198 4.19 -2.44 5.05
CA ILE A 198 5.44 -1.83 5.51
C ILE A 198 5.88 -0.71 4.56
N PHE A 199 5.84 -0.97 3.26
CA PHE A 199 6.20 0.02 2.25
C PHE A 199 5.27 1.26 2.30
N GLY A 200 3.97 1.04 2.45
CA GLY A 200 2.99 2.11 2.64
C GLY A 200 3.28 2.97 3.88
N ILE A 201 3.63 2.36 5.02
CA ILE A 201 4.02 3.08 6.24
C ILE A 201 5.30 3.90 6.02
N LEU A 202 6.33 3.34 5.39
CA LEU A 202 7.60 4.03 5.13
C LEU A 202 7.39 5.26 4.24
N ILE A 203 6.65 5.12 3.13
CA ILE A 203 6.36 6.24 2.24
C ILE A 203 5.50 7.30 2.94
N THR A 204 4.49 6.89 3.70
CA THR A 204 3.65 7.83 4.47
C THR A 204 4.50 8.64 5.46
N ARG A 205 5.42 7.99 6.17
CA ARG A 205 6.36 8.69 7.08
C ARG A 205 7.28 9.64 6.32
N GLN A 206 7.80 9.24 5.17
CA GLN A 206 8.66 10.08 4.34
C GLN A 206 7.92 11.33 3.84
N VAL A 207 6.69 11.17 3.33
CA VAL A 207 5.85 12.29 2.86
C VAL A 207 5.55 13.25 4.01
N LYS A 208 5.22 12.72 5.20
CA LYS A 208 4.95 13.57 6.37
C LYS A 208 6.16 14.43 6.75
N LEU A 209 7.35 13.86 6.77
CA LEU A 209 8.58 14.59 7.09
C LEU A 209 8.89 15.68 6.05
N ALA A 210 8.74 15.36 4.76
CA ALA A 210 8.97 16.32 3.68
C ALA A 210 7.97 17.49 3.73
N ASN A 211 6.71 17.22 4.07
CA ASN A 211 5.69 18.27 4.23
C ASN A 211 6.00 19.20 5.40
N GLN A 212 6.47 18.66 6.53
CA GLN A 212 6.83 19.48 7.70
C GLN A 212 8.03 20.41 7.41
N GLU A 213 9.04 19.92 6.70
CA GLU A 213 10.19 20.73 6.28
C GLU A 213 9.75 21.87 5.34
N LEU A 214 8.86 21.57 4.40
CA LEU A 214 8.32 22.56 3.46
C LEU A 214 7.46 23.62 4.18
N GLU A 215 6.62 23.22 5.13
CA GLU A 215 5.81 24.14 5.95
C GLU A 215 6.71 25.13 6.71
N HIS A 216 7.78 24.63 7.32
CA HIS A 216 8.75 25.49 8.01
C HIS A 216 9.44 26.46 7.04
N GLU A 217 9.88 26.00 5.87
CA GLU A 217 10.53 26.86 4.87
C GLU A 217 9.57 27.96 4.36
N ILE A 218 8.30 27.62 4.10
CA ILE A 218 7.27 28.58 3.69
C ILE A 218 7.04 29.62 4.78
N GLN A 219 6.95 29.19 6.04
CA GLN A 219 6.74 30.08 7.17
C GLN A 219 7.92 31.04 7.36
N GLU A 220 9.16 30.54 7.27
CA GLU A 220 10.37 31.35 7.36
C GLU A 220 10.45 32.38 6.21
N ARG A 221 10.21 31.94 4.97
CA ARG A 221 10.18 32.83 3.80
C ARG A 221 9.11 33.91 3.94
N SER A 222 7.90 33.55 4.34
CA SER A 222 6.81 34.51 4.53
C SER A 222 7.17 35.56 5.59
N ARG A 223 7.81 35.15 6.69
CA ARG A 223 8.27 36.09 7.72
C ARG A 223 9.33 37.06 7.20
N ILE A 224 10.30 36.56 6.44
CA ILE A 224 11.34 37.38 5.81
C ILE A 224 10.72 38.36 4.81
N GLU A 225 9.77 37.90 3.99
CA GLU A 225 9.08 38.73 3.01
C GLU A 225 8.30 39.86 3.69
N THR A 226 7.52 39.56 4.73
CA THR A 226 6.78 40.58 5.49
C THR A 226 7.71 41.59 6.14
N ALA A 227 8.82 41.14 6.76
CA ALA A 227 9.80 42.03 7.36
C ALA A 227 10.47 42.95 6.32
N LEU A 228 10.77 42.40 5.13
CA LEU A 228 11.34 43.17 4.03
C LEU A 228 10.35 44.21 3.48
N ARG A 229 9.07 43.83 3.30
CA ARG A 229 8.01 44.75 2.88
C ARG A 229 7.86 45.91 3.86
N TYR A 230 7.76 45.63 5.16
CA TYR A 230 7.68 46.67 6.18
C TYR A 230 8.88 47.62 6.14
N ARG A 231 10.09 47.09 5.92
CA ARG A 231 11.31 47.89 5.78
C ARG A 231 11.28 48.81 4.55
N ILE A 232 10.81 48.30 3.41
CA ILE A 232 10.69 49.11 2.19
C ILE A 232 9.64 50.22 2.39
N GLU A 233 8.51 49.90 3.03
CA GLU A 233 7.44 50.86 3.29
C GLU A 233 7.90 52.00 4.21
N ILE A 234 8.63 51.72 5.29
CA ILE A 234 9.16 52.77 6.18
C ILE A 234 10.26 53.60 5.50
N GLU A 235 11.15 52.98 4.71
CA GLU A 235 12.18 53.69 3.95
C GLU A 235 11.55 54.63 2.91
N ASN A 236 10.49 54.19 2.22
CA ASN A 236 9.71 55.02 1.29
C ASN A 236 8.98 56.16 2.00
N LEU A 237 8.35 55.90 3.16
CA LEU A 237 7.68 56.91 3.96
C LEU A 237 8.67 58.02 4.36
N MET A 238 9.82 57.65 4.91
CA MET A 238 10.86 58.62 5.29
C MET A 238 11.37 59.42 4.10
N THR A 239 11.61 58.77 2.96
CA THR A 239 12.11 59.43 1.74
C THR A 239 11.10 60.42 1.19
N ASN A 240 9.82 60.05 1.14
CA ASN A 240 8.74 60.89 0.64
C ASN A 240 8.54 62.12 1.54
N LEU A 241 8.45 61.92 2.86
CA LEU A 241 8.30 63.03 3.81
C LEU A 241 9.50 63.98 3.70
N SER A 242 10.74 63.46 3.71
CA SER A 242 11.95 64.29 3.60
C SER A 242 11.96 65.13 2.32
N THR A 243 11.54 64.56 1.19
CA THR A 243 11.47 65.26 -0.11
C THR A 243 10.44 66.39 -0.08
N GLN A 244 9.29 66.16 0.56
CA GLN A 244 8.23 67.16 0.72
C GLN A 244 8.71 68.34 1.58
N PHE A 245 9.40 68.08 2.69
CA PHE A 245 9.90 69.15 3.57
C PHE A 245 11.04 69.99 2.95
N ILE A 246 11.92 69.42 2.12
CA ILE A 246 13.02 70.16 1.49
C ILE A 246 12.51 71.25 0.52
N SER A 247 11.39 71.00 -0.13
CA SER A 247 10.86 71.87 -1.20
C SER A 247 9.77 72.83 -0.73
N LEU A 248 9.56 72.94 0.58
CA LEU A 248 8.42 73.63 1.18
C LEU A 248 8.71 75.11 1.46
N GLU A 249 7.73 75.97 1.18
CA GLU A 249 7.75 77.37 1.64
C GLU A 249 7.33 77.46 3.12
N ALA A 250 7.86 78.44 3.85
CA ALA A 250 7.59 78.59 5.28
C ALA A 250 6.09 78.72 5.63
N LYS A 251 5.28 79.26 4.71
CA LYS A 251 3.83 79.44 4.90
C LYS A 251 3.04 78.12 4.93
N ASP A 252 3.59 77.05 4.35
CA ASP A 252 2.91 75.76 4.19
C ASP A 252 3.39 74.72 5.22
N LEU A 253 4.32 75.11 6.12
CA LEU A 253 4.98 74.22 7.08
C LEU A 253 4.02 73.49 8.01
N ASP A 254 3.12 74.22 8.68
CA ASP A 254 2.19 73.63 9.64
C ASP A 254 1.25 72.60 8.99
N ALA A 255 0.83 72.88 7.75
CA ALA A 255 -0.01 71.97 6.97
C ALA A 255 0.76 70.69 6.55
N GLU A 256 2.05 70.79 6.27
CA GLU A 256 2.90 69.63 5.98
C GLU A 256 3.22 68.82 7.24
N ILE A 257 3.44 69.46 8.39
CA ILE A 257 3.64 68.75 9.68
C ILE A 257 2.41 67.92 10.03
N ASN A 258 1.20 68.46 9.91
CA ASN A 258 -0.03 67.71 10.16
C ASN A 258 -0.19 66.51 9.20
N ARG A 259 0.13 66.68 7.91
CA ARG A 259 0.12 65.59 6.92
C ARG A 259 1.16 64.51 7.21
N ALA A 260 2.35 64.92 7.66
CA ALA A 260 3.40 63.99 8.07
C ALA A 260 2.99 63.19 9.31
N LEU A 261 2.39 63.84 10.31
CA LEU A 261 1.85 63.20 11.50
C LEU A 261 0.74 62.20 11.18
N GLU A 262 -0.14 62.55 10.24
CA GLU A 262 -1.15 61.62 9.72
C GLU A 262 -0.52 60.41 9.03
N ALA A 263 0.45 60.62 8.14
CA ALA A 263 1.10 59.54 7.41
C ALA A 263 1.86 58.60 8.35
N ILE A 264 2.61 59.14 9.32
CA ILE A 264 3.34 58.36 10.34
C ILE A 264 2.35 57.66 11.28
N GLY A 265 1.30 58.36 11.72
CA GLY A 265 0.30 57.84 12.63
C GLY A 265 -0.48 56.68 12.01
N THR A 266 -0.88 56.83 10.74
CA THR A 266 -1.57 55.81 9.94
C THR A 266 -0.66 54.61 9.69
N PHE A 267 0.60 54.83 9.29
CA PHE A 267 1.56 53.74 9.05
C PHE A 267 1.88 52.96 10.33
N GLY A 268 2.11 53.66 11.43
CA GLY A 268 2.39 53.05 12.74
C GLY A 268 1.17 52.40 13.39
N GLY A 269 -0.03 52.58 12.85
CA GLY A 269 -1.28 52.09 13.43
C GLY A 269 -1.52 52.62 14.85
N VAL A 270 -1.06 53.83 15.14
CA VAL A 270 -1.20 54.45 16.47
C VAL A 270 -2.45 55.30 16.56
N ASP A 271 -3.02 55.42 17.75
CA ASP A 271 -4.23 56.22 17.97
C ASP A 271 -3.99 57.73 17.82
N ARG A 272 -2.77 58.19 18.12
CA ARG A 272 -2.37 59.61 18.09
C ARG A 272 -0.88 59.77 17.76
N SER A 273 -0.53 60.88 17.11
CA SER A 273 0.85 61.33 16.88
C SER A 273 0.95 62.84 17.14
N TYR A 274 2.08 63.28 17.72
CA TYR A 274 2.23 64.65 18.23
C TYR A 274 3.57 65.27 17.85
N VAL A 275 3.59 66.61 17.74
CA VAL A 275 4.82 67.41 17.80
C VAL A 275 4.72 68.38 18.98
N PHE A 276 5.67 68.27 19.90
CA PHE A 276 5.85 69.22 20.99
C PHE A 276 7.00 70.17 20.69
N ILE A 277 6.79 71.46 20.92
CA ILE A 277 7.83 72.49 20.81
C ILE A 277 8.07 73.09 22.19
N PHE A 278 9.35 73.23 22.55
CA PHE A 278 9.76 73.89 23.79
C PHE A 278 9.74 75.41 23.61
N GLU A 279 9.35 76.12 24.66
CA GLU A 279 9.57 77.57 24.76
C GLU A 279 11.07 77.88 24.94
N ASP A 280 11.46 79.14 24.74
CA ASP A 280 12.86 79.58 24.77
C ASP A 280 13.58 79.27 26.10
N ASP A 281 12.82 79.08 27.19
CA ASP A 281 13.36 78.70 28.50
C ASP A 281 13.72 77.21 28.63
N GLY A 282 13.29 76.38 27.68
CA GLY A 282 13.54 74.93 27.65
C GLY A 282 12.83 74.13 28.76
N THR A 283 12.00 74.76 29.59
CA THR A 283 11.32 74.15 30.74
C THR A 283 9.84 73.89 30.51
N THR A 284 9.24 74.60 29.55
CA THR A 284 7.83 74.46 29.17
C THR A 284 7.72 73.96 27.73
N MET A 285 6.81 73.02 27.48
CA MET A 285 6.52 72.53 26.13
C MET A 285 5.02 72.61 25.80
N ASN A 286 4.74 72.87 24.54
CA ASN A 286 3.39 72.99 23.99
C ASN A 286 3.17 71.94 22.91
N ASN A 287 2.02 71.26 22.92
CA ASN A 287 1.61 70.40 21.81
C ASN A 287 1.21 71.28 20.63
N THR A 288 2.03 71.37 19.59
CA THR A 288 1.78 72.30 18.48
C THR A 288 0.99 71.66 17.35
N HIS A 289 1.15 70.35 17.16
CA HIS A 289 0.51 69.60 16.10
C HIS A 289 0.10 68.23 16.62
N GLU A 290 -1.11 67.81 16.27
CA GLU A 290 -1.67 66.51 16.66
C GLU A 290 -2.41 65.93 15.47
N TRP A 291 -2.15 64.65 15.18
CA TRP A 291 -3.09 63.84 14.41
C TRP A 291 -3.71 62.78 15.34
N CYS A 292 -5.01 62.57 15.15
CA CYS A 292 -5.80 61.57 15.86
C CYS A 292 -6.46 60.64 14.87
N HIS A 293 -6.44 59.33 15.18
CA HIS A 293 -7.25 58.37 14.46
C HIS A 293 -8.75 58.66 14.64
N SER A 294 -9.57 58.25 13.67
CA SER A 294 -11.01 58.48 13.72
C SER A 294 -11.65 57.93 14.99
N GLY A 295 -12.42 58.76 15.70
CA GLY A 295 -13.09 58.39 16.96
C GLY A 295 -12.24 58.58 18.22
N ILE A 296 -11.00 59.04 18.09
CA ILE A 296 -10.13 59.34 19.21
C ILE A 296 -10.23 60.84 19.56
N GLU A 297 -10.52 61.14 20.83
CA GLU A 297 -10.68 62.52 21.31
C GLU A 297 -9.34 63.29 21.24
N PRO A 298 -9.28 64.44 20.53
CA PRO A 298 -8.08 65.27 20.45
C PRO A 298 -7.63 65.80 21.81
N GLN A 299 -6.31 65.85 22.02
CA GLN A 299 -5.69 66.40 23.22
C GLN A 299 -4.89 67.68 22.95
N LEU A 300 -4.82 68.16 21.71
CA LEU A 300 -4.08 69.38 21.32
C LEU A 300 -4.38 70.55 22.25
N SER A 301 -5.65 70.90 22.45
CA SER A 301 -6.04 72.02 23.30
C SER A 301 -5.75 71.84 24.79
N ARG A 302 -5.63 70.59 25.25
CA ARG A 302 -5.42 70.25 26.67
C ARG A 302 -3.95 70.15 27.04
N LEU A 303 -3.10 69.75 26.10
CA LEU A 303 -1.67 69.52 26.31
C LEU A 303 -0.85 70.77 25.96
N GLN A 304 -1.20 71.90 26.60
CA GLN A 304 -0.51 73.18 26.47
C GLN A 304 0.16 73.56 27.80
N GLY A 305 1.29 74.26 27.73
CA GLY A 305 2.01 74.80 28.89
C GLY A 305 2.53 73.71 29.84
N LEU A 306 2.90 72.54 29.33
CA LEU A 306 3.36 71.43 30.15
C LEU A 306 4.77 71.73 30.67
N ARG A 307 4.90 71.90 32.00
CA ARG A 307 6.20 72.14 32.63
C ARG A 307 6.90 70.82 32.93
N MET A 308 8.18 70.72 32.58
CA MET A 308 8.99 69.51 32.78
C MET A 308 9.05 69.05 34.24
N GLN A 309 9.01 69.99 35.18
CA GLN A 309 8.97 69.71 36.63
C GLN A 309 7.67 69.00 37.09
N ASP A 310 6.57 69.16 36.37
CA ASP A 310 5.27 68.58 36.73
C ASP A 310 5.17 67.12 36.25
N ILE A 311 6.07 66.70 35.35
CA ILE A 311 6.16 65.34 34.78
C ILE A 311 7.61 64.81 34.81
N PRO A 312 8.25 64.72 35.99
CA PRO A 312 9.69 64.53 36.12
C PRO A 312 10.21 63.25 35.46
N TRP A 313 9.42 62.17 35.48
CA TRP A 313 9.78 60.92 34.82
C TRP A 313 9.84 61.06 33.29
N PHE A 314 8.89 61.76 32.67
CA PHE A 314 8.86 61.99 31.23
C PHE A 314 10.00 62.93 30.81
N ALA A 315 10.24 63.96 31.63
CA ALA A 315 11.32 64.91 31.44
C ALA A 315 12.70 64.24 31.44
N GLU A 316 12.97 63.36 32.41
CA GLU A 316 14.21 62.59 32.48
C GLU A 316 14.40 61.74 31.21
N ARG A 317 13.32 61.10 30.74
CA ARG A 317 13.37 60.24 29.54
C ARG A 317 13.65 61.00 28.26
N LEU A 318 13.01 62.16 28.06
CA LEU A 318 13.26 63.04 26.92
C LEU A 318 14.73 63.49 26.81
N ILE A 319 15.38 63.76 27.95
CA ILE A 319 16.77 64.21 27.99
C ILE A 319 17.75 63.04 27.80
N SER A 320 17.38 61.84 28.26
CA SER A 320 18.26 60.67 28.30
C SER A 320 18.50 59.98 26.93
N GLY A 321 17.73 60.30 25.88
CA GLY A 321 17.96 59.74 24.55
C GLY A 321 16.84 60.02 23.54
N PRO A 322 17.09 59.72 22.25
CA PRO A 322 16.19 60.10 21.14
C PRO A 322 14.92 59.24 21.04
N PHE A 323 14.80 58.15 21.81
CA PHE A 323 13.64 57.25 21.78
C PHE A 323 13.46 56.59 23.14
N PHE A 324 12.22 56.55 23.63
CA PHE A 324 11.81 55.78 24.80
C PHE A 324 10.43 55.17 24.57
N GLN A 325 10.21 54.00 25.15
CA GLN A 325 8.94 53.28 25.08
C GLN A 325 8.35 53.17 26.48
N ILE A 326 7.06 53.44 26.61
CA ILE A 326 6.29 53.27 27.85
C ILE A 326 5.45 52.00 27.66
N SER A 327 5.75 50.95 28.44
CA SER A 327 5.05 49.65 28.43
C SER A 327 4.15 49.50 29.64
#